data_AF-A0A1G8V5X4-F1
#
_entry.id   AF-A0A1G8V5X4-F1
#
_cell.length_a   1.000
_cell.length_b   1.000
_cell.length_c   1.000
_cell.angle_alpha   90.00
_cell.angle_beta   90.00
_cell.angle_gamma   90.00
#
_symmetry.space_group_name_H-M   'P 1'
#
loop_
_entity.id
_entity.type
_entity.pdbx_description
1 polymer ?
#
loop_
_entity_poly.entity_id
_entity_poly.type
_entity_poly.pdbx_seq_one_letter_code
_entity_poly.pdbx_strand_id
1 'polypeptide(L)'
;MSEMVPFGVVALLLVCAFVCLRFLPDKFARRATDFCVHSEQAKILAAVSGAIAFVVVIATAYQIWTDLRDRATEREIRRDESIARAWDRLLRPAVGNTGKGEALTLLHKQGSRLVGIDLSCQTYGSWDNESAKCRKRPIIAGVTFALHEGRSDYMNVAAMTDADLKHTELQGWKIDKMAFSADFRNVVATDFTVVFGQLSGNFEGATISYSSILGSTLVIRPGEHPKMNKVNISGTRYGYLADTPFEEIFYWADWPPVRYVKFSPGLKDASGLTPDPYYGMQVLSKLTACAPPKENDGKVMPQNLRHLVTPPWRSCDRMSAEASQRRYPDAYAISHRTVRKLPKPPPI
;
A
#
# COMPACT_ATOMS: atom_id res chain seq x y z
N MET A 1 10.11 -52.06 12.09
CA MET A 1 8.80 -52.02 11.40
C MET A 1 7.79 -52.56 12.38
N SER A 2 7.10 -51.69 13.10
CA SER A 2 6.04 -52.08 14.02
C SER A 2 4.73 -51.98 13.26
N GLU A 3 4.04 -53.11 13.09
CA GLU A 3 2.71 -53.13 12.46
C GLU A 3 1.75 -52.32 13.33
N MET A 4 1.44 -51.09 12.90
CA MET A 4 0.34 -50.33 13.48
C MET A 4 -0.96 -51.05 13.12
N VAL A 5 -1.64 -51.62 14.11
CA VAL A 5 -3.01 -52.12 13.95
C VAL A 5 -3.85 -50.98 13.35
N PRO A 6 -4.49 -51.17 12.19
CA PRO A 6 -5.20 -50.11 11.50
C PRO A 6 -6.31 -49.58 12.41
N PHE A 7 -6.32 -48.26 12.61
CA PHE A 7 -7.23 -47.55 13.52
C PHE A 7 -8.71 -47.93 13.33
N GLY A 8 -9.09 -48.30 12.09
CA GLY A 8 -10.44 -48.78 11.77
C GLY A 8 -10.85 -50.07 12.49
N VAL A 9 -9.93 -50.98 12.79
CA VAL A 9 -10.24 -52.25 13.49
C VAL A 9 -10.54 -52.00 14.96
N VAL A 10 -9.80 -51.09 15.61
CA VAL A 10 -10.05 -50.71 17.01
C VAL A 10 -11.40 -49.98 17.13
N ALA A 11 -11.69 -49.07 16.21
CA ALA A 11 -12.98 -48.37 16.17
C ALA A 11 -14.15 -49.35 15.97
N LEU A 12 -14.02 -50.33 15.07
CA LEU A 12 -15.04 -51.35 14.82
C LEU A 12 -15.31 -52.20 16.08
N LEU A 13 -14.25 -52.62 16.79
CA LEU A 13 -14.39 -53.40 18.02
C LEU A 13 -15.07 -52.60 19.13
N LEU A 14 -14.78 -51.31 19.27
CA LEU A 14 -15.44 -50.43 20.24
C LEU A 14 -16.93 -50.23 19.90
N VAL A 15 -17.27 -50.07 18.62
CA VAL A 15 -18.68 -49.98 18.17
C VAL A 15 -19.41 -51.29 18.43
N CYS A 16 -18.82 -52.45 18.11
CA CYS A 16 -19.41 -53.74 18.39
C CYS A 16 -19.63 -53.95 19.90
N ALA A 17 -18.64 -53.62 20.73
CA ALA A 17 -18.79 -53.69 22.18
C ALA A 17 -19.91 -52.78 22.70
N PHE A 18 -20.01 -51.55 22.19
CA PHE A 18 -21.08 -50.61 22.53
C PHE A 18 -22.47 -51.12 22.12
N VAL A 19 -22.59 -51.68 20.91
CA VAL A 19 -23.84 -52.28 20.42
C VAL A 19 -24.24 -53.47 21.29
N CYS A 20 -23.31 -54.38 21.60
CA CYS A 20 -23.57 -55.52 22.49
C CYS A 20 -24.03 -55.06 23.88
N LEU A 21 -23.44 -53.99 24.42
CA LEU A 21 -23.86 -53.40 25.69
C LEU A 21 -25.28 -52.82 25.65
N ARG A 22 -25.69 -52.26 24.51
CA ARG A 22 -27.02 -51.66 24.29
C ARG A 22 -28.16 -52.68 24.20
N PHE A 23 -27.84 -53.94 23.89
CA PHE A 23 -28.81 -55.04 23.75
C PHE A 23 -28.93 -55.92 25.01
N LEU A 24 -28.21 -55.60 26.09
CA LEU A 24 -28.35 -56.34 27.35
C LEU A 24 -29.63 -55.95 28.11
N PRO A 25 -30.42 -56.91 28.63
CA PRO A 25 -31.66 -56.61 29.36
C PRO A 25 -31.40 -55.77 30.63
N ASP A 26 -32.28 -54.80 30.92
CA ASP A 26 -32.13 -53.84 32.03
C ASP A 26 -31.84 -54.46 33.41
N LYS A 27 -32.37 -55.64 33.68
CA LYS A 27 -32.13 -56.37 34.95
C LYS A 27 -30.69 -56.88 35.07
N PHE A 28 -30.08 -57.26 33.95
CA PHE A 28 -28.68 -57.69 33.88
C PHE A 28 -27.73 -56.51 33.94
N ALA A 29 -28.10 -55.39 33.28
CA ALA A 29 -27.35 -54.15 33.33
C ALA A 29 -27.22 -53.63 34.77
N ARG A 30 -28.31 -53.60 35.55
CA ARG A 30 -28.28 -53.13 36.96
C ARG A 30 -27.43 -54.01 37.89
N ARG A 31 -27.51 -55.34 37.76
CA ARG A 31 -26.66 -56.26 38.55
C ARG A 31 -25.19 -56.17 38.15
N ALA A 32 -24.91 -56.03 36.85
CA ALA A 32 -23.55 -55.84 36.36
C ALA A 32 -22.97 -54.51 36.85
N THR A 33 -23.75 -53.42 36.87
CA THR A 33 -23.29 -52.13 37.43
C THR A 33 -23.04 -52.22 38.93
N ASP A 34 -23.91 -52.84 39.74
CA ASP A 34 -23.66 -52.95 41.19
C ASP A 34 -22.42 -53.79 41.50
N PHE A 35 -22.18 -54.87 40.74
CA PHE A 35 -20.98 -55.69 40.85
C PHE A 35 -19.72 -54.96 40.39
N CYS A 36 -19.80 -54.22 39.28
CA CYS A 36 -18.69 -53.40 38.77
C CYS A 36 -18.40 -52.18 39.65
N VAL A 37 -19.39 -51.62 40.35
CA VAL A 37 -19.16 -50.44 41.21
C VAL A 37 -18.47 -50.83 42.52
N HIS A 38 -18.72 -52.05 43.04
CA HIS A 38 -18.17 -52.51 44.32
C HIS A 38 -16.92 -53.40 44.20
N SER A 39 -16.59 -53.88 43.01
CA SER A 39 -15.38 -54.69 42.78
C SER A 39 -14.12 -53.82 42.73
N GLU A 40 -13.12 -54.16 43.56
CA GLU A 40 -11.75 -53.60 43.51
C GLU A 40 -11.15 -53.68 42.09
N GLN A 41 -11.42 -54.76 41.36
CA GLN A 41 -10.91 -54.98 40.00
C GLN A 41 -11.47 -53.98 38.99
N ALA A 42 -12.74 -53.61 39.14
CA ALA A 42 -13.39 -52.66 38.25
C ALA A 42 -12.89 -51.23 38.45
N LYS A 43 -12.53 -50.86 39.70
CA LYS A 43 -11.85 -49.58 39.98
C LYS A 43 -10.49 -49.49 39.29
N ILE A 44 -9.71 -50.58 39.33
CA ILE A 44 -8.40 -50.65 38.64
C ILE A 44 -8.59 -50.53 37.12
N LEU A 45 -9.54 -51.27 36.53
CA LEU A 45 -9.84 -51.19 35.10
C LEU A 45 -10.27 -49.79 34.66
N ALA A 46 -11.11 -49.11 35.46
CA ALA A 46 -11.53 -47.74 35.21
C ALA A 46 -10.35 -46.75 35.29
N ALA A 47 -9.46 -46.92 36.26
CA ALA A 47 -8.25 -46.10 36.37
C ALA A 47 -7.31 -46.29 35.17
N VAL A 48 -7.12 -47.53 34.72
CA VAL A 48 -6.30 -47.85 33.55
C VAL A 48 -6.91 -47.30 32.26
N SER A 49 -8.22 -47.46 32.05
CA SER A 49 -8.90 -46.92 30.87
C SER A 49 -8.87 -45.39 30.85
N GLY A 50 -9.04 -44.74 32.00
CA GLY A 50 -8.87 -43.30 32.15
C GLY A 50 -7.46 -42.82 31.81
N ALA A 51 -6.42 -43.53 32.27
CA ALA A 51 -5.03 -43.23 31.94
C ALA A 51 -4.75 -43.38 30.43
N ILE A 52 -5.24 -44.45 29.80
CA ILE A 52 -5.09 -44.66 28.36
C ILE A 52 -5.80 -43.54 27.57
N ALA A 53 -7.04 -43.21 27.94
CA ALA A 53 -7.79 -42.13 27.30
C ALA A 53 -7.05 -40.79 27.41
N PHE A 54 -6.47 -40.49 28.58
CA PHE A 54 -5.67 -39.28 28.78
C PHE A 54 -4.41 -39.26 27.91
N VAL A 55 -3.70 -40.38 27.79
CA VAL A 55 -2.53 -40.50 26.89
C VAL A 55 -2.92 -40.26 25.43
N VAL A 56 -4.07 -40.79 24.98
CA VAL A 56 -4.59 -40.57 23.62
C VAL A 56 -4.91 -39.08 23.38
N VAL A 57 -5.51 -38.40 24.36
CA VAL A 57 -5.77 -36.96 24.27
C VAL A 57 -4.46 -36.16 24.16
N ILE A 58 -3.46 -36.47 24.98
CA ILE A 58 -2.13 -35.82 24.91
C ILE A 58 -1.48 -36.06 23.54
N ALA A 59 -1.49 -37.29 23.06
CA ALA A 59 -0.91 -37.64 21.76
C ALA A 59 -1.62 -36.88 20.62
N THR A 60 -2.95 -36.75 20.68
CA THR A 60 -3.74 -35.99 19.72
C THR A 60 -3.44 -34.49 19.78
N ALA A 61 -3.34 -33.92 20.99
CA ALA A 61 -2.99 -32.51 21.17
C ALA A 61 -1.57 -32.20 20.63
N TYR A 62 -0.62 -33.12 20.85
CA TYR A 62 0.72 -33.02 20.29
C TYR A 62 0.72 -33.06 18.76
N GLN A 63 -0.05 -33.99 18.15
CA GLN A 63 -0.19 -34.07 16.69
C GLN A 63 -0.80 -32.79 16.08
N ILE A 64 -1.82 -32.22 16.72
CA ILE A 64 -2.41 -30.94 16.29
C ILE A 64 -1.38 -29.82 16.38
N TRP A 65 -0.61 -29.77 17.48
CA TRP A 65 0.43 -28.77 17.65
C TRP A 65 1.53 -28.87 16.58
N THR A 66 1.96 -30.09 16.22
CA THR A 66 2.94 -30.29 15.15
C THR A 66 2.39 -29.90 13.78
N ASP A 67 1.15 -30.26 13.43
CA ASP A 67 0.52 -29.85 12.16
C ASP A 67 0.39 -28.32 12.05
N LEU A 68 0.02 -27.65 13.15
CA LEU A 68 -0.04 -26.19 13.17
C LEU A 68 1.35 -25.55 13.00
N ARG A 69 2.38 -26.13 13.59
CA ARG A 69 3.77 -25.67 13.43
C ARG A 69 4.25 -25.87 11.99
N ASP A 70 3.98 -27.01 11.39
CA ASP A 70 4.37 -27.32 10.00
C ASP A 70 3.66 -26.40 8.99
N ARG A 71 2.39 -26.07 9.22
CA ARG A 71 1.67 -25.08 8.40
C ARG A 71 2.22 -23.67 8.57
N ALA A 72 2.70 -23.33 9.77
CA ALA A 72 3.32 -22.03 10.00
C ALA A 72 4.66 -21.92 9.27
N THR A 73 5.51 -22.94 9.35
CA THR A 73 6.80 -22.98 8.62
C THR A 73 6.60 -23.01 7.12
N GLU A 74 5.62 -23.76 6.60
CA GLU A 74 5.31 -23.77 5.17
C GLU A 74 4.88 -22.38 4.65
N ARG A 75 4.07 -21.64 5.43
CA ARG A 75 3.68 -20.26 5.08
C ARG A 75 4.87 -19.31 5.04
N GLU A 76 5.80 -19.46 5.98
CA GLU A 76 7.04 -18.69 6.05
C GLU A 76 7.92 -18.98 4.84
N ILE A 77 8.16 -20.25 4.51
CA ILE A 77 8.95 -20.66 3.33
C ILE A 77 8.34 -20.11 2.04
N ARG A 78 7.02 -20.28 1.84
CA ARG A 78 6.33 -19.75 0.65
C ARG A 78 6.43 -18.23 0.54
N ARG A 79 6.40 -17.53 1.69
CA ARG A 79 6.57 -16.08 1.75
C ARG A 79 7.99 -15.69 1.33
N ASP A 80 9.01 -16.34 1.87
CA ASP A 80 10.41 -16.08 1.54
C ASP A 80 10.72 -16.37 0.07
N GLU A 81 10.20 -17.48 -0.47
CA GLU A 81 10.29 -17.81 -1.89
C GLU A 81 9.61 -16.76 -2.78
N SER A 82 8.49 -16.18 -2.34
CA SER A 82 7.81 -15.11 -3.07
C SER A 82 8.65 -13.82 -3.10
N ILE A 83 9.28 -13.48 -1.97
CA ILE A 83 10.17 -12.32 -1.84
C ILE A 83 11.43 -12.51 -2.70
N ALA A 84 12.04 -13.69 -2.64
CA ALA A 84 13.22 -14.02 -3.45
C ALA A 84 12.91 -13.93 -4.96
N ARG A 85 11.78 -14.49 -5.41
CA ARG A 85 11.33 -14.38 -6.81
C ARG A 85 11.04 -12.93 -7.22
N ALA A 86 10.50 -12.12 -6.31
CA ALA A 86 10.27 -10.70 -6.57
C ALA A 86 11.59 -9.94 -6.75
N TRP A 87 12.59 -10.18 -5.89
CA TRP A 87 13.93 -9.62 -6.03
C TRP A 87 14.60 -10.06 -7.34
N ASP A 88 14.55 -11.35 -7.67
CA ASP A 88 15.08 -11.86 -8.93
C ASP A 88 14.44 -11.17 -10.15
N ARG A 89 13.11 -11.03 -10.16
CA ARG A 89 12.40 -10.32 -11.24
C ARG A 89 12.75 -8.83 -11.30
N LEU A 90 12.90 -8.19 -10.15
CA LEU A 90 13.26 -6.78 -10.07
C LEU A 90 14.67 -6.51 -10.61
N LEU A 91 15.63 -7.36 -10.25
CA LEU A 91 17.05 -7.21 -10.58
C LEU A 91 17.44 -7.85 -11.92
N ARG A 92 16.58 -8.65 -12.54
CA ARG A 92 16.87 -9.25 -13.85
C ARG A 92 17.00 -8.17 -14.93
N PRO A 93 18.12 -8.10 -15.68
CA PRO A 93 18.25 -7.19 -16.81
C PRO A 93 17.28 -7.57 -17.92
N ALA A 94 16.25 -6.75 -18.11
CA ALA A 94 15.27 -6.95 -19.16
C ALA A 94 14.61 -5.62 -19.52
N VAL A 95 14.48 -5.36 -20.81
CA VAL A 95 13.87 -4.14 -21.34
C VAL A 95 12.38 -4.35 -21.59
N GLY A 96 11.58 -3.30 -21.37
CA GLY A 96 10.12 -3.35 -21.49
C GLY A 96 9.43 -3.73 -20.18
N ASN A 97 8.12 -4.02 -20.25
CA ASN A 97 7.30 -4.35 -19.09
C ASN A 97 7.50 -5.82 -18.68
N THR A 98 8.48 -6.10 -17.83
CA THR A 98 8.85 -7.46 -17.43
C THR A 98 8.33 -7.85 -16.03
N GLY A 99 7.24 -7.21 -15.58
CA GLY A 99 6.68 -7.44 -14.25
C GLY A 99 7.49 -6.82 -13.10
N LYS A 100 8.40 -5.88 -13.39
CA LYS A 100 9.17 -5.15 -12.37
C LYS A 100 8.26 -4.36 -11.42
N GLY A 101 7.16 -3.80 -11.92
CA GLY A 101 6.24 -3.06 -11.06
C GLY A 101 5.42 -3.95 -10.12
N GLU A 102 5.06 -5.16 -10.55
CA GLU A 102 4.46 -6.18 -9.67
C GLU A 102 5.46 -6.62 -8.59
N ALA A 103 6.72 -6.83 -8.96
CA ALA A 103 7.78 -7.17 -8.02
C ALA A 103 7.99 -6.07 -6.96
N LEU A 104 8.09 -4.80 -7.38
CA LEU A 104 8.16 -3.66 -6.45
C LEU A 104 6.96 -3.61 -5.50
N THR A 105 5.75 -3.80 -6.04
CA THR A 105 4.52 -3.82 -5.25
C THR A 105 4.52 -4.94 -4.21
N LEU A 106 4.94 -6.15 -4.59
CA LEU A 106 5.03 -7.29 -3.67
C LEU A 106 6.10 -7.05 -2.59
N LEU A 107 7.30 -6.62 -2.97
CA LEU A 107 8.38 -6.32 -2.02
C LEU A 107 7.95 -5.26 -1.00
N HIS A 108 7.29 -4.20 -1.47
CA HIS A 108 6.75 -3.16 -0.61
C HIS A 108 5.68 -3.71 0.36
N LYS A 109 4.70 -4.49 -0.13
CA LYS A 109 3.68 -5.14 0.71
C LYS A 109 4.28 -6.06 1.77
N GLN A 110 5.37 -6.75 1.43
CA GLN A 110 6.10 -7.62 2.36
C GLN A 110 6.96 -6.84 3.38
N GLY A 111 7.03 -5.51 3.28
CA GLY A 111 7.82 -4.67 4.17
C GLY A 111 9.32 -4.64 3.86
N SER A 112 9.71 -5.04 2.64
CA SER A 112 11.11 -4.93 2.20
C SER A 112 11.48 -3.46 2.05
N ARG A 113 12.70 -3.10 2.48
CA ARG A 113 13.23 -1.74 2.31
C ARG A 113 13.69 -1.56 0.86
N LEU A 114 13.12 -0.58 0.17
CA LEU A 114 13.46 -0.24 -1.21
C LEU A 114 14.36 1.00 -1.24
N VAL A 115 15.56 0.88 -0.70
CA VAL A 115 16.54 1.98 -0.55
C VAL A 115 17.68 1.80 -1.54
N GLY A 116 18.03 2.86 -2.28
CA GLY A 116 19.20 2.85 -3.17
C GLY A 116 19.07 1.90 -4.36
N ILE A 117 17.85 1.51 -4.74
CA ILE A 117 17.65 0.60 -5.87
C ILE A 117 17.90 1.37 -7.16
N ASP A 118 18.87 0.90 -7.94
CA ASP A 118 19.11 1.40 -9.28
C ASP A 118 18.22 0.66 -10.27
N LEU A 119 17.21 1.35 -10.81
CA LEU A 119 16.36 0.89 -11.91
C LEU A 119 16.58 1.68 -13.21
N SER A 120 17.69 2.40 -13.32
CA SER A 120 17.99 3.26 -14.45
C SER A 120 18.16 2.50 -15.77
N CYS A 121 18.07 3.22 -16.89
CA CYS A 121 18.36 2.63 -18.20
C CYS A 121 19.81 2.15 -18.34
N GLN A 122 20.75 2.71 -17.59
CA GLN A 122 22.14 2.26 -17.62
C GLN A 122 22.27 0.81 -17.14
N THR A 123 21.46 0.42 -16.15
CA THR A 123 21.51 -0.89 -15.52
C THR A 123 20.56 -1.90 -16.17
N TYR A 124 19.35 -1.49 -16.57
CA TYR A 124 18.35 -2.43 -17.12
C TYR A 124 17.86 -2.13 -18.52
N GLY A 125 18.25 -1.00 -19.10
CA GLY A 125 17.88 -0.63 -20.46
C GLY A 125 18.94 -1.04 -21.50
N SER A 126 18.80 -0.49 -22.69
CA SER A 126 19.86 -0.55 -23.71
C SER A 126 20.62 0.78 -23.71
N TRP A 127 21.69 0.85 -22.93
CA TRP A 127 22.51 2.05 -22.79
C TRP A 127 23.62 2.11 -23.84
N ASP A 128 23.85 3.31 -24.38
CA ASP A 128 24.95 3.61 -25.29
C ASP A 128 26.02 4.43 -24.57
N ASN A 129 27.18 3.80 -24.34
CA ASN A 129 28.29 4.45 -23.65
C ASN A 129 28.92 5.59 -24.46
N GLU A 130 28.94 5.51 -25.79
CA GLU A 130 29.60 6.52 -26.64
C GLU A 130 28.79 7.81 -26.67
N SER A 131 27.47 7.69 -26.81
CA SER A 131 26.56 8.85 -26.87
C SER A 131 26.00 9.26 -25.50
N ALA A 132 26.30 8.51 -24.44
CA ALA A 132 25.73 8.65 -23.10
C ALA A 132 24.20 8.76 -23.13
N LYS A 133 23.56 7.90 -23.93
CA LYS A 133 22.10 7.92 -24.16
C LYS A 133 21.48 6.55 -23.96
N CYS A 134 20.25 6.57 -23.47
CA CYS A 134 19.40 5.40 -23.42
C CYS A 134 18.78 5.14 -24.81
N ARG A 135 19.17 4.04 -25.48
CA ARG A 135 18.58 3.61 -26.76
C ARG A 135 17.19 3.00 -26.56
N LYS A 136 17.01 2.20 -25.51
CA LYS A 136 15.74 1.56 -25.17
C LYS A 136 15.49 1.64 -23.67
N ARG A 137 14.47 2.41 -23.29
CA ARG A 137 14.11 2.66 -21.89
C ARG A 137 13.50 1.40 -21.26
N PRO A 138 13.86 1.06 -20.02
CA PRO A 138 13.11 0.07 -19.27
C PRO A 138 11.74 0.66 -18.91
N ILE A 139 10.70 -0.17 -19.02
CA ILE A 139 9.32 0.23 -18.70
C ILE A 139 8.94 -0.42 -17.37
N ILE A 140 8.68 0.41 -16.37
CA ILE A 140 8.22 -0.04 -15.06
C ILE A 140 6.74 0.32 -14.97
N ALA A 141 5.87 -0.68 -15.14
CA ALA A 141 4.43 -0.47 -15.19
C ALA A 141 3.70 -1.04 -13.98
N GLY A 142 2.59 -0.40 -13.58
CA GLY A 142 1.62 -0.96 -12.63
C GLY A 142 2.09 -1.04 -11.18
N VAL A 143 3.06 -0.20 -10.78
CA VAL A 143 3.47 -0.11 -9.37
C VAL A 143 2.33 0.42 -8.52
N THR A 144 2.02 -0.26 -7.42
CA THR A 144 1.03 0.21 -6.45
C THR A 144 1.65 0.24 -5.05
N PHE A 145 1.89 1.43 -4.54
CA PHE A 145 2.29 1.69 -3.17
C PHE A 145 1.10 2.29 -2.43
N ALA A 146 0.56 1.53 -1.49
CA ALA A 146 -0.57 1.95 -0.68
C ALA A 146 -0.29 1.54 0.77
N LEU A 147 -0.66 2.41 1.70
CA LEU A 147 -0.52 2.11 3.11
C LEU A 147 -1.38 0.89 3.48
N HIS A 148 -0.79 -0.10 4.16
CA HIS A 148 -1.58 -1.19 4.71
C HIS A 148 -2.51 -0.65 5.80
N GLU A 149 -3.82 -0.87 5.62
CA GLU A 149 -4.85 -0.56 6.60
C GLU A 149 -4.46 -1.15 7.97
N GLY A 150 -4.48 -0.31 9.01
CA GLY A 150 -4.16 -0.72 10.39
C GLY A 150 -2.73 -0.43 10.87
N ARG A 151 -1.81 0.04 10.02
CA ARG A 151 -0.50 0.55 10.49
C ARG A 151 -0.56 2.07 10.68
N SER A 152 -0.69 2.51 11.94
CA SER A 152 -0.84 3.91 12.31
C SER A 152 0.47 4.72 12.37
N ASP A 153 1.63 4.13 12.05
CA ASP A 153 2.89 4.87 12.01
C ASP A 153 3.05 5.59 10.67
N TYR A 154 2.27 6.67 10.55
CA TYR A 154 1.80 7.31 9.31
C TYR A 154 2.80 8.20 8.54
N MET A 155 4.07 8.36 8.93
CA MET A 155 4.93 9.39 8.31
C MET A 155 6.38 8.99 8.05
N ASN A 156 6.83 7.80 8.48
CA ASN A 156 8.26 7.45 8.44
C ASN A 156 8.60 6.33 7.44
N VAL A 157 7.63 5.74 6.75
CA VAL A 157 7.91 4.70 5.77
C VAL A 157 7.90 5.31 4.38
N ALA A 158 9.08 5.79 3.95
CA ALA A 158 9.29 6.05 2.54
C ALA A 158 9.11 4.74 1.76
N ALA A 159 8.23 4.76 0.76
CA ALA A 159 7.99 3.59 -0.08
C ALA A 159 9.26 3.20 -0.83
N MET A 160 9.99 4.21 -1.31
CA MET A 160 11.32 4.11 -1.90
C MET A 160 12.12 5.35 -1.53
N THR A 161 13.40 5.16 -1.19
CA THR A 161 14.34 6.25 -0.87
C THR A 161 15.58 6.12 -1.74
N ASP A 162 16.02 7.22 -2.33
CA ASP A 162 17.22 7.32 -3.15
C ASP A 162 17.27 6.31 -4.30
N ALA A 163 16.10 6.00 -4.89
CA ALA A 163 16.06 5.13 -6.05
C ALA A 163 16.59 5.86 -7.29
N ASP A 164 17.32 5.17 -8.16
CA ASP A 164 17.76 5.72 -9.43
C ASP A 164 16.78 5.29 -10.54
N LEU A 165 16.04 6.24 -11.08
CA LEU A 165 15.08 6.01 -12.17
C LEU A 165 15.49 6.72 -13.46
N LYS A 166 16.77 7.10 -13.62
CA LYS A 166 17.22 7.84 -14.80
C LYS A 166 16.86 7.17 -16.11
N HIS A 167 16.32 7.95 -17.05
CA HIS A 167 15.95 7.49 -18.39
C HIS A 167 14.99 6.29 -18.41
N THR A 168 14.15 6.14 -17.39
CA THR A 168 13.11 5.10 -17.35
C THR A 168 11.77 5.60 -17.89
N GLU A 169 10.87 4.67 -18.15
CA GLU A 169 9.47 4.96 -18.43
C GLU A 169 8.59 4.37 -17.32
N LEU A 170 7.78 5.22 -16.68
CA LEU A 170 6.88 4.85 -15.60
C LEU A 170 5.44 4.88 -16.12
N GLN A 171 4.74 3.75 -16.05
CA GLN A 171 3.38 3.65 -16.58
C GLN A 171 2.39 3.19 -15.51
N GLY A 172 1.32 3.96 -15.28
CA GLY A 172 0.22 3.51 -14.43
C GLY A 172 0.60 3.30 -12.96
N TRP A 173 1.58 4.06 -12.45
CA TRP A 173 1.97 3.99 -11.04
C TRP A 173 0.90 4.62 -10.15
N LYS A 174 0.69 4.04 -8.97
CA LYS A 174 -0.24 4.52 -7.95
C LYS A 174 0.47 4.58 -6.60
N ILE A 175 0.55 5.77 -6.03
CA ILE A 175 1.18 6.03 -4.73
C ILE A 175 0.15 6.71 -3.83
N ASP A 176 -0.27 6.08 -2.74
CA ASP A 176 -1.23 6.63 -1.77
C ASP A 176 -0.58 6.79 -0.40
N LYS A 177 -0.56 8.02 0.12
CA LYS A 177 -0.09 8.40 1.46
C LYS A 177 1.33 7.94 1.79
N MET A 178 2.24 8.05 0.83
CA MET A 178 3.64 7.65 1.00
C MET A 178 4.62 8.69 0.50
N ALA A 179 5.81 8.69 1.11
CA ALA A 179 6.96 9.45 0.62
C ALA A 179 7.73 8.61 -0.40
N PHE A 180 8.15 9.26 -1.48
CA PHE A 180 8.89 8.65 -2.58
C PHE A 180 10.01 9.60 -3.00
N SER A 181 11.26 9.15 -2.84
CA SER A 181 12.46 9.89 -3.23
C SER A 181 13.25 9.14 -4.30
N ALA A 182 13.48 9.77 -5.44
CA ALA A 182 14.24 9.17 -6.54
C ALA A 182 14.96 10.19 -7.43
N ASP A 183 15.90 9.72 -8.23
CA ASP A 183 16.45 10.45 -9.37
C ASP A 183 15.56 10.21 -10.59
N PHE A 184 14.79 11.22 -10.99
CA PHE A 184 13.88 11.18 -12.13
C PHE A 184 14.48 11.81 -13.40
N ARG A 185 15.80 12.01 -13.50
CA ARG A 185 16.34 12.67 -14.69
C ARG A 185 15.96 11.95 -15.97
N ASN A 186 15.43 12.72 -16.91
CA ASN A 186 14.94 12.23 -18.20
C ASN A 186 13.89 11.11 -18.10
N VAL A 187 13.15 10.99 -16.99
CA VAL A 187 12.03 10.03 -16.86
C VAL A 187 10.85 10.47 -17.72
N VAL A 188 10.14 9.49 -18.28
CA VAL A 188 8.81 9.70 -18.86
C VAL A 188 7.79 8.98 -17.98
N ALA A 189 6.89 9.72 -17.35
CA ALA A 189 5.84 9.19 -16.51
C ALA A 189 4.47 9.43 -17.16
N THR A 190 3.71 8.35 -17.38
CA THR A 190 2.35 8.38 -17.94
C THR A 190 1.37 7.66 -17.04
N ASP A 191 0.16 8.17 -16.91
CA ASP A 191 -0.86 7.62 -15.99
C ASP A 191 -0.35 7.48 -14.55
N PHE A 192 0.51 8.41 -14.13
CA PHE A 192 1.14 8.43 -12.81
C PHE A 192 0.20 9.08 -11.79
N THR A 193 -0.14 8.37 -10.72
CA THR A 193 -1.09 8.82 -9.69
C THR A 193 -0.41 8.87 -8.33
N VAL A 194 -0.39 10.05 -7.70
CA VAL A 194 0.06 10.26 -6.33
C VAL A 194 -1.05 10.93 -5.56
N VAL A 195 -1.47 10.36 -4.44
CA VAL A 195 -2.59 10.83 -3.63
C VAL A 195 -2.09 10.98 -2.20
N PHE A 196 -2.19 12.20 -1.66
CA PHE A 196 -1.72 12.55 -0.31
C PHE A 196 -0.29 12.10 0.03
N GLY A 197 0.57 11.96 -0.99
CA GLY A 197 1.95 11.50 -0.84
C GLY A 197 2.96 12.64 -0.82
N GLN A 198 4.23 12.28 -0.75
CA GLN A 198 5.34 13.18 -0.99
C GLN A 198 6.19 12.63 -2.13
N LEU A 199 6.47 13.47 -3.12
CA LEU A 199 7.37 13.16 -4.22
C LEU A 199 8.58 14.10 -4.12
N SER A 200 9.77 13.55 -3.98
CA SER A 200 11.02 14.32 -3.91
C SER A 200 12.06 13.73 -4.85
N GLY A 201 12.98 14.56 -5.35
CA GLY A 201 13.98 14.07 -6.27
C GLY A 201 14.59 15.11 -7.17
N ASN A 202 15.40 14.62 -8.12
CA ASN A 202 15.86 15.39 -9.26
C ASN A 202 14.94 15.11 -10.46
N PHE A 203 14.34 16.15 -11.05
CA PHE A 203 13.41 16.03 -12.17
C PHE A 203 13.91 16.68 -13.47
N GLU A 204 15.21 16.94 -13.58
CA GLU A 204 15.80 17.53 -14.79
C GLU A 204 15.49 16.67 -16.03
N GLY A 205 14.86 17.29 -17.03
CA GLY A 205 14.44 16.62 -18.27
C GLY A 205 13.29 15.62 -18.12
N ALA A 206 12.70 15.49 -16.92
CA ALA A 206 11.57 14.59 -16.71
C ALA A 206 10.30 15.13 -17.41
N THR A 207 9.45 14.21 -17.86
CA THR A 207 8.14 14.52 -18.44
C THR A 207 7.06 13.74 -17.69
N ILE A 208 6.04 14.42 -17.20
CA ILE A 208 4.89 13.84 -16.51
C ILE A 208 3.65 14.15 -17.34
N SER A 209 2.97 13.11 -17.84
CA SER A 209 1.84 13.25 -18.74
C SER A 209 0.62 12.46 -18.27
N TYR A 210 -0.59 12.96 -18.51
CA TYR A 210 -1.84 12.25 -18.20
C TYR A 210 -1.87 11.72 -16.75
N SER A 211 -1.47 12.55 -15.80
CA SER A 211 -1.13 12.11 -14.44
C SER A 211 -1.89 12.91 -13.39
N SER A 212 -2.09 12.34 -12.20
CA SER A 212 -2.78 13.00 -11.10
C SER A 212 -1.89 13.05 -9.86
N ILE A 213 -1.56 14.24 -9.40
CA ILE A 213 -0.79 14.50 -8.19
C ILE A 213 -1.74 15.28 -7.28
N LEU A 214 -2.43 14.59 -6.38
CA LEU A 214 -3.55 15.13 -5.61
C LEU A 214 -3.20 15.25 -4.14
N GLY A 215 -3.43 16.42 -3.54
CA GLY A 215 -3.19 16.66 -2.11
C GLY A 215 -1.77 16.33 -1.65
N SER A 216 -0.82 16.25 -2.59
CA SER A 216 0.52 15.70 -2.37
C SER A 216 1.53 16.83 -2.20
N THR A 217 2.73 16.52 -1.75
CA THR A 217 3.82 17.49 -1.66
C THR A 217 4.89 17.18 -2.70
N LEU A 218 5.16 18.14 -3.59
CA LEU A 218 6.22 18.08 -4.59
C LEU A 218 7.44 18.85 -4.10
N VAL A 219 8.50 18.13 -3.73
CA VAL A 219 9.78 18.70 -3.27
C VAL A 219 10.79 18.61 -4.40
N ILE A 220 10.85 19.66 -5.20
CA ILE A 220 11.72 19.77 -6.38
C ILE A 220 12.78 20.83 -6.12
N ARG A 221 14.00 20.64 -6.62
CA ARG A 221 15.05 21.67 -6.53
C ARG A 221 14.78 22.79 -7.54
N PRO A 222 15.19 24.04 -7.25
CA PRO A 222 15.08 25.14 -8.22
C PRO A 222 15.75 24.77 -9.55
N GLY A 223 15.07 25.01 -10.68
CA GLY A 223 15.61 24.77 -12.02
C GLY A 223 15.47 23.33 -12.54
N GLU A 224 15.10 22.37 -11.68
CA GLU A 224 14.92 20.96 -12.05
C GLU A 224 13.42 20.64 -12.27
N HIS A 225 12.65 21.50 -12.96
CA HIS A 225 11.20 21.31 -13.10
C HIS A 225 10.86 20.29 -14.19
N PRO A 226 9.98 19.30 -13.94
CA PRO A 226 9.52 18.40 -14.99
C PRO A 226 8.61 19.15 -15.96
N LYS A 227 8.61 18.75 -17.24
CA LYS A 227 7.57 19.13 -18.19
C LYS A 227 6.26 18.44 -17.79
N MET A 228 5.21 19.22 -17.56
CA MET A 228 3.88 18.68 -17.21
C MET A 228 2.88 18.87 -18.37
N ASN A 229 2.22 17.78 -18.77
CA ASN A 229 1.17 17.81 -19.79
C ASN A 229 -0.06 17.01 -19.35
N LYS A 230 -1.23 17.64 -19.31
CA LYS A 230 -2.48 17.05 -18.82
C LYS A 230 -2.30 16.42 -17.44
N VAL A 231 -1.80 17.24 -16.50
CA VAL A 231 -1.57 16.81 -15.11
C VAL A 231 -2.57 17.50 -14.19
N ASN A 232 -3.24 16.73 -13.34
CA ASN A 232 -4.09 17.26 -12.28
C ASN A 232 -3.25 17.48 -11.02
N ILE A 233 -3.19 18.72 -10.51
CA ILE A 233 -2.42 19.09 -9.30
C ILE A 233 -3.31 19.59 -8.15
N SER A 234 -4.58 19.18 -8.10
CA SER A 234 -5.52 19.65 -7.07
C SER A 234 -4.99 19.46 -5.66
N GLY A 235 -5.01 20.51 -4.85
CA GLY A 235 -4.53 20.51 -3.47
C GLY A 235 -3.03 20.24 -3.29
N THR A 236 -2.27 20.12 -4.37
CA THR A 236 -0.84 19.79 -4.28
C THR A 236 -0.04 20.99 -3.80
N ARG A 237 0.88 20.71 -2.87
CA ARG A 237 1.88 21.67 -2.40
C ARG A 237 3.07 21.62 -3.34
N TYR A 238 3.27 22.68 -4.10
CA TYR A 238 4.39 22.80 -5.03
C TYR A 238 5.08 24.14 -4.78
N GLY A 239 6.41 24.20 -4.78
CA GLY A 239 7.13 25.46 -4.50
C GLY A 239 7.25 26.36 -5.73
N TYR A 240 7.35 25.75 -6.91
CA TYR A 240 7.88 26.38 -8.13
C TYR A 240 6.95 26.23 -9.34
N LEU A 241 5.64 26.14 -9.12
CA LEU A 241 4.66 26.03 -10.20
C LEU A 241 4.76 27.20 -11.19
N ALA A 242 5.11 28.41 -10.72
CA ALA A 242 5.28 29.59 -11.56
C ALA A 242 6.41 29.45 -12.59
N ASP A 243 7.45 28.67 -12.25
CA ASP A 243 8.66 28.46 -13.04
C ASP A 243 8.60 27.17 -13.87
N THR A 244 7.52 26.39 -13.72
CA THR A 244 7.39 25.08 -14.36
C THR A 244 6.89 25.25 -15.80
N PRO A 245 7.57 24.68 -16.81
CA PRO A 245 7.03 24.62 -18.15
C PRO A 245 5.86 23.63 -18.21
N PHE A 246 4.68 24.12 -18.56
CA PHE A 246 3.49 23.29 -18.73
C PHE A 246 2.66 23.69 -19.94
N GLU A 247 1.97 22.71 -20.50
CA GLU A 247 1.05 22.88 -21.64
C GLU A 247 -0.41 22.89 -21.15
N GLU A 248 -0.80 21.90 -20.36
CA GLU A 248 -2.13 21.82 -19.76
C GLU A 248 -2.03 21.25 -18.34
N ILE A 249 -2.24 22.10 -17.33
CA ILE A 249 -2.38 21.67 -15.93
C ILE A 249 -3.80 21.95 -15.46
N PHE A 250 -4.35 21.00 -14.71
CA PHE A 250 -5.72 21.03 -14.22
C PHE A 250 -5.75 21.06 -12.70
N TYR A 251 -6.80 21.66 -12.15
CA TYR A 251 -7.11 21.54 -10.73
C TYR A 251 -8.62 21.66 -10.49
N TRP A 252 -9.12 21.04 -9.42
CA TRP A 252 -10.51 21.18 -8.98
C TRP A 252 -10.71 22.56 -8.34
N ALA A 253 -11.75 23.27 -8.78
CA ALA A 253 -12.02 24.66 -8.43
C ALA A 253 -12.20 24.92 -6.92
N ASP A 254 -12.59 23.91 -6.16
CA ASP A 254 -12.75 23.95 -4.70
C ASP A 254 -11.55 23.32 -3.95
N TRP A 255 -10.47 23.00 -4.67
CA TRP A 255 -9.25 22.43 -4.13
C TRP A 255 -8.00 22.89 -4.92
N PRO A 256 -7.69 24.21 -4.91
CA PRO A 256 -6.57 24.76 -5.67
C PRO A 256 -5.21 24.27 -5.15
N PRO A 257 -4.17 24.26 -6.01
CA PRO A 257 -2.80 23.99 -5.57
C PRO A 257 -2.31 25.11 -4.63
N VAL A 258 -1.40 24.75 -3.74
CA VAL A 258 -0.84 25.65 -2.73
C VAL A 258 0.67 25.79 -2.91
N ARG A 259 1.20 26.97 -2.61
CA ARG A 259 2.63 27.24 -2.62
C ARG A 259 3.27 26.56 -1.43
N TYR A 260 4.19 25.64 -1.69
CA TYR A 260 5.04 25.08 -0.65
C TYR A 260 6.08 26.12 -0.24
N VAL A 261 5.98 26.62 0.99
CA VAL A 261 7.03 27.46 1.57
C VAL A 261 7.90 26.57 2.44
N LYS A 262 9.15 26.43 2.02
CA LYS A 262 10.14 25.62 2.71
C LYS A 262 10.24 26.14 4.14
N PHE A 263 9.86 25.31 5.10
CA PHE A 263 10.10 25.59 6.51
C PHE A 263 11.61 25.47 6.71
N SER A 264 12.35 26.57 6.55
CA SER A 264 13.80 26.58 6.76
C SER A 264 14.06 26.19 8.22
N PRO A 265 14.63 25.02 8.50
CA PRO A 265 14.92 24.59 9.87
C PRO A 265 16.13 25.40 10.34
N GLY A 266 15.89 26.60 10.87
CA GLY A 266 16.93 27.52 11.29
C GLY A 266 16.56 29.00 11.21
N LEU A 267 15.56 29.39 10.40
CA LEU A 267 14.98 30.71 10.51
C LEU A 267 13.93 30.69 11.64
N LYS A 268 14.35 31.08 12.83
CA LYS A 268 13.41 31.68 13.78
C LYS A 268 13.00 33.02 13.16
N ASP A 269 11.79 33.07 12.64
CA ASP A 269 11.24 34.17 11.84
C ASP A 269 11.45 35.54 12.50
N ALA A 270 12.44 36.30 12.02
CA ALA A 270 12.61 37.73 12.32
C ALA A 270 12.04 38.64 11.21
N SER A 271 11.45 38.07 10.14
CA SER A 271 11.03 38.84 8.96
C SER A 271 9.53 38.88 8.69
N GLY A 272 8.66 38.37 9.58
CA GLY A 272 7.21 38.64 9.54
C GLY A 272 6.48 38.29 8.22
N LEU A 273 7.10 37.55 7.31
CA LEU A 273 6.50 37.13 6.06
C LEU A 273 5.76 35.83 6.33
N THR A 274 4.49 35.95 6.71
CA THR A 274 3.53 34.86 6.58
C THR A 274 3.48 34.50 5.09
N PRO A 275 3.98 33.32 4.68
CA PRO A 275 3.87 32.95 3.30
C PRO A 275 2.40 32.86 2.92
N ASP A 276 2.01 33.60 1.88
CA ASP A 276 0.75 33.36 1.20
C ASP A 276 0.78 31.89 0.73
N PRO A 277 -0.07 31.02 1.32
CA PRO A 277 -0.03 29.62 0.98
C PRO A 277 -0.61 29.38 -0.41
N TYR A 278 -1.17 30.38 -1.09
CA TYR A 278 -1.69 30.23 -2.42
C TYR A 278 -0.81 30.88 -3.48
N TYR A 279 -0.95 30.33 -4.67
CA TYR A 279 -0.49 30.98 -5.86
C TYR A 279 -1.38 32.19 -6.13
N GLY A 280 -0.77 33.34 -6.37
CA GLY A 280 -1.50 34.53 -6.82
C GLY A 280 -2.24 34.25 -8.13
N MET A 281 -3.28 35.06 -8.40
CA MET A 281 -4.13 34.90 -9.59
C MET A 281 -3.35 34.85 -10.90
N GLN A 282 -2.19 35.52 -10.97
CA GLN A 282 -1.29 35.50 -12.14
C GLN A 282 -0.78 34.08 -12.50
N VAL A 283 -0.63 33.19 -11.52
CA VAL A 283 -0.21 31.81 -11.73
C VAL A 283 -1.44 30.92 -11.94
N LEU A 284 -2.49 31.08 -11.12
CA LEU A 284 -3.69 30.26 -11.21
C LEU A 284 -4.46 30.45 -12.53
N SER A 285 -4.46 31.66 -13.10
CA SER A 285 -5.09 31.94 -14.39
C SER A 285 -4.42 31.24 -15.58
N LYS A 286 -3.18 30.76 -15.41
CA LYS A 286 -2.49 29.93 -16.40
C LYS A 286 -2.90 28.44 -16.33
N LEU A 287 -3.59 28.04 -15.28
CA LEU A 287 -4.07 26.67 -15.06
C LEU A 287 -5.54 26.55 -15.49
N THR A 288 -5.99 25.34 -15.79
CA THR A 288 -7.40 25.07 -16.06
C THR A 288 -8.12 24.66 -14.78
N ALA A 289 -8.99 25.54 -14.26
CA ALA A 289 -9.86 25.20 -13.15
C ALA A 289 -11.05 24.37 -13.67
N CYS A 290 -11.38 23.29 -12.96
CA CYS A 290 -12.49 22.40 -13.28
C CYS A 290 -13.53 22.42 -12.16
N ALA A 291 -14.82 22.39 -12.51
CA ALA A 291 -15.86 22.14 -11.51
C ALA A 291 -15.61 20.81 -10.80
N PRO A 292 -15.78 20.72 -9.47
CA PRO A 292 -15.55 19.48 -8.76
C PRO A 292 -16.54 18.40 -9.21
N PRO A 293 -16.09 17.13 -9.27
CA PRO A 293 -16.96 16.03 -9.67
C PRO A 293 -18.08 15.86 -8.65
N LYS A 294 -19.24 15.43 -9.14
CA LYS A 294 -20.43 15.17 -8.32
C LYS A 294 -20.72 13.68 -8.29
N GLU A 295 -21.27 13.22 -7.18
CA GLU A 295 -21.86 11.89 -7.05
C GLU A 295 -23.22 11.85 -7.78
N ASN A 296 -23.82 10.65 -7.89
CA ASN A 296 -25.10 10.45 -8.55
C ASN A 296 -26.25 11.25 -7.91
N ASP A 297 -26.13 11.60 -6.63
CA ASP A 297 -27.10 12.42 -5.90
C ASP A 297 -26.90 13.94 -6.12
N GLY A 298 -25.92 14.32 -6.96
CA GLY A 298 -25.58 15.71 -7.26
C GLY A 298 -24.71 16.39 -6.20
N LYS A 299 -24.37 15.72 -5.09
CA LYS A 299 -23.44 16.26 -4.09
C LYS A 299 -22.03 16.26 -4.63
N VAL A 300 -21.24 17.25 -4.18
CA VAL A 300 -19.82 17.32 -4.52
C VAL A 300 -19.09 16.13 -3.89
N MET A 301 -18.33 15.40 -4.70
CA MET A 301 -17.58 14.25 -4.25
C MET A 301 -16.49 14.67 -3.24
N PRO A 302 -16.35 13.94 -2.11
CA PRO A 302 -15.29 14.17 -1.14
C PRO A 302 -13.89 14.18 -1.78
N GLN A 303 -13.02 15.12 -1.38
CA GLN A 303 -11.69 15.31 -1.97
C GLN A 303 -10.84 14.02 -2.00
N ASN A 304 -10.92 13.21 -0.94
CA ASN A 304 -10.19 11.95 -0.82
C ASN A 304 -10.66 10.86 -1.80
N LEU A 305 -11.85 10.97 -2.39
CA LEU A 305 -12.39 9.99 -3.35
C LEU A 305 -12.20 10.42 -4.81
N ARG A 306 -11.78 11.66 -5.08
CA ARG A 306 -11.70 12.20 -6.45
C ARG A 306 -10.66 11.54 -7.33
N HIS A 307 -9.70 10.81 -6.75
CA HIS A 307 -8.74 10.01 -7.49
C HIS A 307 -9.38 8.80 -8.20
N LEU A 308 -10.61 8.43 -7.82
CA LEU A 308 -11.39 7.35 -8.44
C LEU A 308 -12.12 7.82 -9.71
N VAL A 309 -12.26 9.13 -9.90
CA VAL A 309 -12.94 9.69 -11.07
C VAL A 309 -11.96 9.77 -12.23
N THR A 310 -12.47 9.60 -13.44
CA THR A 310 -11.73 9.90 -14.66
C THR A 310 -11.07 11.28 -14.52
N PRO A 311 -9.77 11.38 -14.78
CA PRO A 311 -9.07 12.61 -14.52
C PRO A 311 -9.62 13.80 -15.32
N PRO A 312 -9.56 15.02 -14.75
CA PRO A 312 -10.27 16.20 -15.25
C PRO A 312 -9.93 16.57 -16.69
N TRP A 313 -8.73 16.24 -17.17
CA TRP A 313 -8.31 16.55 -18.53
C TRP A 313 -9.12 15.80 -19.61
N ARG A 314 -9.80 14.69 -19.28
CA ARG A 314 -10.67 13.99 -20.24
C ARG A 314 -12.05 14.64 -20.34
N SER A 315 -12.58 15.11 -19.22
CA SER A 315 -13.93 15.69 -19.12
C SER A 315 -14.04 16.47 -17.82
N CYS A 316 -14.17 17.78 -17.90
CA CYS A 316 -14.56 18.62 -16.79
C CYS A 316 -15.22 19.90 -17.32
N ASP A 317 -16.12 20.48 -16.53
CA ASP A 317 -16.65 21.81 -16.80
C ASP A 317 -15.58 22.85 -16.44
N ARG A 318 -14.91 23.38 -17.46
CA ARG A 318 -13.84 24.37 -17.28
C ARG A 318 -14.42 25.69 -16.77
N MET A 319 -13.68 26.36 -15.89
CA MET A 319 -13.98 27.71 -15.44
C MET A 319 -12.70 28.54 -15.31
N SER A 320 -12.83 29.87 -15.30
CA SER A 320 -11.68 30.74 -15.04
C SER A 320 -11.27 30.64 -13.57
N ALA A 321 -10.02 30.98 -13.26
CA ALA A 321 -9.53 31.01 -11.89
C ALA A 321 -10.33 32.00 -11.03
N GLU A 322 -10.74 33.16 -11.58
CA GLU A 322 -11.55 34.16 -10.87
C GLU A 322 -12.96 33.64 -10.58
N ALA A 323 -13.58 32.97 -11.55
CA ALA A 323 -14.89 32.35 -11.38
C ALA A 323 -14.83 31.25 -10.30
N SER A 324 -13.76 30.47 -10.31
CA SER A 324 -13.47 29.46 -9.28
C SER A 324 -13.31 30.09 -7.90
N GLN A 325 -12.54 31.18 -7.77
CA GLN A 325 -12.36 31.89 -6.50
C GLN A 325 -13.67 32.49 -5.97
N ARG A 326 -14.49 33.11 -6.83
CA ARG A 326 -15.79 33.66 -6.43
C ARG A 326 -16.77 32.58 -6.00
N ARG A 327 -16.76 31.42 -6.67
CA ARG A 327 -17.67 30.31 -6.39
C ARG A 327 -17.26 29.50 -5.16
N TYR A 328 -15.97 29.40 -4.89
CA TYR A 328 -15.41 28.61 -3.79
C TYR A 328 -14.49 29.46 -2.89
N PRO A 329 -14.97 30.58 -2.32
CA PRO A 329 -14.10 31.52 -1.60
C PRO A 329 -13.36 30.84 -0.44
N ASP A 330 -13.98 29.90 0.26
CA ASP A 330 -13.37 29.15 1.37
C ASP A 330 -12.15 28.32 0.96
N ALA A 331 -12.11 27.81 -0.28
CA ALA A 331 -10.99 27.00 -0.78
C ALA A 331 -9.73 27.84 -1.06
N TYR A 332 -9.94 29.15 -1.29
CA TYR A 332 -8.90 30.15 -1.54
C TYR A 332 -8.63 31.01 -0.29
N ALA A 333 -9.54 31.02 0.68
CA ALA A 333 -9.45 31.72 1.94
C ALA A 333 -8.79 30.84 3.01
N ILE A 334 -7.50 30.54 2.87
CA ILE A 334 -6.70 30.01 3.99
C ILE A 334 -5.55 30.96 4.27
N SER A 335 -5.88 32.07 4.93
CA SER A 335 -4.99 32.71 5.89
C SER A 335 -5.47 32.28 7.29
N HIS A 336 -4.61 31.66 8.09
CA HIS A 336 -4.74 31.60 9.56
C HIS A 336 -5.79 30.71 10.25
N ARG A 337 -6.47 29.75 9.60
CA ARG A 337 -7.05 28.64 10.41
C ARG A 337 -5.90 27.75 10.86
N THR A 338 -5.27 28.18 11.94
CA THR A 338 -4.54 27.39 12.93
C THR A 338 -5.02 25.97 12.82
N VAL A 339 -4.09 25.04 12.61
CA VAL A 339 -4.24 23.61 12.85
C VAL A 339 -5.21 23.46 14.02
N ARG A 340 -6.50 23.26 13.75
CA ARG A 340 -7.46 22.88 14.79
C ARG A 340 -6.86 21.59 15.27
N LYS A 341 -6.30 21.59 16.49
CA LYS A 341 -5.77 20.40 17.14
C LYS A 341 -6.74 19.29 16.78
N LEU A 342 -6.29 18.32 15.98
CA LEU A 342 -7.06 17.12 15.75
C LEU A 342 -7.45 16.63 17.15
N PRO A 343 -8.75 16.35 17.40
CA PRO A 343 -9.18 15.89 18.72
C PRO A 343 -8.23 14.78 19.15
N LYS A 344 -7.69 14.88 20.38
CA LYS A 344 -6.81 13.83 20.91
C LYS A 344 -7.53 12.50 20.69
N PRO A 345 -6.85 11.49 20.12
CA PRO A 345 -7.44 10.16 20.06
C PRO A 345 -7.86 9.77 21.49
N PRO A 346 -9.01 9.09 21.66
CA PRO A 346 -9.41 8.59 22.96
C PRO A 346 -8.28 7.73 23.56
N PRO A 347 -8.06 7.80 24.88
CA PRO A 347 -7.11 6.88 25.52
C PRO A 347 -7.51 5.44 25.22
N ILE A 348 -6.52 4.63 24.82
CA ILE A 348 -6.67 3.18 24.59
C ILE A 348 -6.91 2.48 25.93
#